data_AF-A0AA36HX42-F1
#
_entry.id   AF-A0AA36HX42-F1
#
_cell.length_a   1.000
_cell.length_b   1.000
_cell.length_c   1.000
_cell.angle_alpha   90.00
_cell.angle_beta   90.00
_cell.angle_gamma   90.00
#
_symmetry.space_group_name_H-M   'P 1'
#
loop_
_entity.id
_entity.type
_entity.pdbx_description
1 polymer ?
#
loop_
_entity_poly.entity_id
_entity_poly.type
_entity_poly.pdbx_seq_one_letter_code
_entity_poly.pdbx_strand_id
1 'polypeptide(L)'
;MKDSLVAFSKWYDLQMKARPLATKALTSALLAACSNVVAQIIQRKAAWREVLSFSMQALPPYSHFWFQLLENQLGPGRAALKTVLDQLLFRPVMLWYCFVTSGLLSGKRWTEVKENIRCNFAKVVVNSWKVWPAAMWLTQKYVPPLYQSTSTDLLSFFWDVYESLAVAG
;
A
#
# COMPACT_ATOMS: atom_id res chain seq x y z
N MET A 1 8.95 29.86 1.36
CA MET A 1 8.45 28.53 0.89
C MET A 1 9.49 27.42 1.05
N LYS A 2 10.76 27.61 0.64
CA LYS A 2 11.86 26.65 0.91
C LYS A 2 12.05 26.37 2.41
N ASP A 3 12.04 27.39 3.26
CA ASP A 3 12.29 27.22 4.70
C ASP A 3 11.19 26.43 5.41
N SER A 4 9.93 26.60 4.98
CA SER A 4 8.78 25.84 5.48
C SER A 4 8.86 24.35 5.13
N LEU A 5 9.33 24.02 3.92
CA LEU A 5 9.55 22.64 3.48
C LEU A 5 10.70 21.97 4.25
N VAL A 6 11.78 22.71 4.48
CA VAL A 6 12.93 22.21 5.27
C VAL A 6 12.53 21.99 6.73
N ALA A 7 11.75 22.90 7.31
CA ALA A 7 11.23 22.76 8.67
C ALA A 7 10.30 21.54 8.80
N PHE A 8 9.40 21.34 7.82
CA PHE A 8 8.53 20.17 7.78
C PHE A 8 9.30 18.86 7.65
N SER A 9 10.29 18.79 6.75
CA SER A 9 11.14 17.61 6.59
C SER A 9 11.85 17.23 7.89
N LYS A 10 12.44 18.22 8.58
CA LYS A 10 13.11 17.98 9.87
C LYS A 10 12.13 17.50 10.95
N TRP A 11 10.94 18.09 11.02
CA TRP A 11 9.91 17.65 11.96
C TRP A 11 9.44 16.21 11.66
N TYR A 12 9.22 15.88 10.39
CA TYR A 12 8.82 14.54 9.97
C TYR A 12 9.89 13.50 10.30
N ASP A 13 11.17 13.82 10.06
CA ASP A 13 12.30 12.95 10.42
C ASP A 13 12.37 12.69 11.93
N LEU A 14 12.11 13.71 12.75
CA LEU A 14 12.05 13.56 14.20
C LEU A 14 10.91 12.64 14.64
N GLN A 15 9.72 12.79 14.04
CA GLN A 15 8.57 11.94 14.36
C GLN A 15 8.78 10.49 13.90
N MET A 16 9.34 10.29 12.70
CA MET A 16 9.73 8.98 12.17
C MET A 16 10.72 8.25 13.07
N LYS A 17 11.67 8.97 13.69
CA LYS A 17 12.62 8.39 14.65
C LYS A 17 12.01 8.15 16.03
N ALA A 18 11.21 9.08 16.53
CA ALA A 18 10.65 9.00 17.88
C ALA A 18 9.49 8.00 18.01
N ARG A 19 8.61 7.93 17.01
CA ARG A 19 7.40 7.09 17.02
C ARG A 19 7.13 6.48 15.62
N PRO A 20 8.04 5.64 15.10
CA PRO A 20 7.99 5.15 13.72
C PRO A 20 6.66 4.49 13.33
N LEU A 21 6.07 3.69 14.21
CA LEU A 21 4.80 3.01 13.94
C LEU A 21 3.63 3.97 13.81
N ALA A 22 3.50 4.92 14.75
CA ALA A 22 2.40 5.88 14.76
C ALA A 22 2.49 6.85 13.58
N THR A 23 3.70 7.36 13.28
CA THR A 23 3.91 8.29 12.17
C THR A 23 3.65 7.62 10.82
N LYS A 24 4.09 6.37 10.64
CA LYS A 24 3.77 5.58 9.45
C LYS A 24 2.28 5.34 9.35
N ALA A 25 1.64 4.87 10.43
CA ALA A 25 0.20 4.59 10.44
C ALA A 25 -0.65 5.79 10.06
N LEU A 26 -0.34 6.95 10.64
CA LEU A 26 -1.06 8.17 10.30
C LEU A 26 -0.82 8.58 8.84
N THR A 27 0.42 8.51 8.36
CA THR A 27 0.75 8.90 6.99
C THR A 27 0.09 7.97 5.97
N SER A 28 0.17 6.65 6.18
CA SER A 28 -0.43 5.63 5.31
C SER A 28 -1.95 5.73 5.31
N ALA A 29 -2.58 5.94 6.48
CA ALA A 29 -4.03 6.11 6.57
C ALA A 29 -4.51 7.37 5.84
N LEU A 30 -3.79 8.48 5.97
CA LEU A 30 -4.12 9.72 5.24
C LEU A 30 -3.97 9.54 3.73
N LEU A 31 -2.87 8.93 3.27
CA LEU A 31 -2.66 8.65 1.85
C LEU A 31 -3.73 7.72 1.27
N ALA A 32 -4.09 6.66 2.00
CA ALA A 32 -5.15 5.74 1.60
C ALA A 32 -6.52 6.44 1.56
N ALA A 33 -6.83 7.29 2.54
CA ALA A 33 -8.05 8.08 2.54
C ALA A 33 -8.11 9.04 1.35
N CYS A 34 -7.03 9.78 1.07
CA CYS A 34 -6.93 10.66 -0.09
C CYS A 34 -7.07 9.89 -1.40
N SER A 35 -6.40 8.74 -1.52
CA SER A 35 -6.48 7.85 -2.69
C SER A 35 -7.93 7.46 -2.98
N ASN A 36 -8.64 6.97 -1.96
CA ASN A 36 -10.00 6.50 -2.13
C ASN A 36 -11.00 7.65 -2.42
N VAL A 37 -10.79 8.83 -1.83
CA VAL A 37 -11.60 10.02 -2.18
C VAL A 37 -11.44 10.37 -3.65
N VAL A 38 -10.20 10.39 -4.17
CA VAL A 38 -9.95 10.68 -5.59
C VAL A 38 -10.57 9.61 -6.48
N ALA A 39 -10.39 8.33 -6.13
CA ALA A 39 -11.00 7.21 -6.85
C ALA A 39 -12.53 7.33 -6.92
N GLN A 40 -13.18 7.68 -5.81
CA GLN A 40 -14.63 7.84 -5.74
C GLN A 40 -15.15 9.01 -6.56
N ILE A 41 -14.42 10.13 -6.59
CA ILE A 41 -14.74 11.29 -7.44
C ILE A 41 -14.69 10.87 -8.92
N ILE A 42 -13.64 10.16 -9.34
CA ILE A 42 -13.48 9.68 -10.72
C ILE A 42 -14.60 8.71 -11.09
N GLN A 43 -14.91 7.76 -10.20
CA GLN A 43 -15.94 6.75 -10.44
C GLN A 43 -17.37 7.24 -10.23
N ARG A 44 -17.57 8.49 -9.78
CA ARG A 44 -18.87 9.08 -9.42
C ARG A 44 -19.68 8.22 -8.43
N LYS A 45 -19.01 7.62 -7.45
CA LYS A 45 -19.61 6.80 -6.39
C LYS A 45 -19.41 7.45 -5.02
N ALA A 46 -20.32 7.21 -4.09
CA ALA A 46 -20.22 7.69 -2.71
C ALA A 46 -20.31 6.51 -1.72
N ALA A 47 -19.28 5.68 -1.69
CA ALA A 47 -19.23 4.46 -0.90
C ALA A 47 -18.34 4.64 0.34
N TRP A 48 -18.85 5.39 1.33
CA TRP A 48 -18.10 5.74 2.54
C TRP A 48 -17.66 4.53 3.39
N ARG A 49 -18.41 3.42 3.33
CA ARG A 49 -18.01 2.14 3.98
C ARG A 49 -16.74 1.55 3.38
N GLU A 50 -16.55 1.72 2.07
CA GLU A 50 -15.35 1.26 1.37
C GLU A 50 -14.15 2.17 1.71
N VAL A 51 -14.37 3.48 1.90
CA VAL A 51 -13.34 4.43 2.40
C VAL A 51 -12.80 4.02 3.76
N LEU A 52 -13.70 3.71 4.70
CA LEU A 52 -13.31 3.28 6.04
C LEU A 52 -12.61 1.92 6.00
N SER A 53 -13.11 0.97 5.18
CA SER A 53 -12.52 -0.35 5.03
C SER A 53 -11.10 -0.30 4.47
N PHE A 54 -10.87 0.51 3.43
CA PHE A 54 -9.53 0.71 2.84
C PHE A 54 -8.58 1.41 3.82
N SER A 55 -9.05 2.44 4.52
CA SER A 55 -8.25 3.16 5.52
C SER A 55 -7.81 2.25 6.68
N MET A 56 -8.66 1.30 7.08
CA MET A 56 -8.32 0.30 8.10
C MET A 56 -7.34 -0.76 7.58
N GLN A 57 -7.46 -1.18 6.32
CA GLN A 57 -6.54 -2.14 5.71
C GLN A 57 -5.14 -1.53 5.47
N ALA A 58 -5.07 -0.22 5.23
CA ALA A 58 -3.83 0.53 5.03
C ALA A 58 -3.03 0.80 6.32
N LEU A 59 -3.53 0.36 7.49
CA LEU A 59 -2.77 0.48 8.72
C LEU A 59 -1.51 -0.42 8.64
N PRO A 60 -0.35 0.01 9.15
CA PRO A 60 0.95 -0.55 8.77
C PRO A 60 1.60 -1.54 9.74
N PRO A 61 0.93 -2.25 10.68
CA PRO A 61 1.68 -3.26 11.44
C PRO A 61 2.30 -4.28 10.47
N TYR A 62 1.61 -4.66 9.38
CA TYR A 62 2.09 -5.66 8.43
C TYR A 62 3.33 -5.22 7.63
N SER A 63 3.27 -4.04 6.99
CA SER A 63 4.36 -3.55 6.14
C SER A 63 5.61 -3.19 6.95
N HIS A 64 5.42 -2.62 8.16
CA HIS A 64 6.53 -2.28 9.05
C HIS A 64 7.33 -3.51 9.46
N PHE A 65 6.65 -4.55 9.96
CA PHE A 65 7.31 -5.77 10.39
C PHE A 65 7.91 -6.55 9.21
N TRP A 66 7.26 -6.53 8.04
CA TRP A 66 7.79 -7.18 6.84
C TRP A 66 9.11 -6.56 6.37
N PHE A 67 9.18 -5.23 6.25
CA PHE A 67 10.43 -4.58 5.85
C PHE A 67 11.54 -4.75 6.89
N GLN A 68 11.21 -4.71 8.18
CA GLN A 68 12.20 -5.03 9.23
C GLN A 68 12.70 -6.47 9.14
N LEU A 69 11.82 -7.44 8.89
CA LEU A 69 12.21 -8.83 8.73
C LEU A 69 13.17 -9.01 7.53
N LEU A 70 12.85 -8.40 6.39
CA LEU A 70 13.69 -8.43 5.21
C LEU A 70 15.06 -7.78 5.46
N GLU A 71 15.09 -6.66 6.18
CA GLU A 71 16.36 -6.00 6.53
C GLU A 71 17.20 -6.86 7.47
N ASN A 72 16.60 -7.41 8.53
CA ASN A 72 17.29 -8.23 9.53
C ASN A 72 17.85 -9.53 8.93
N GLN A 73 17.13 -10.16 7.99
CA GLN A 73 17.54 -11.45 7.41
C GLN A 73 18.50 -11.31 6.23
N LEU A 74 18.35 -10.27 5.40
CA LEU A 74 19.11 -10.14 4.15
C LEU A 74 20.21 -9.09 4.20
N GLY A 75 20.15 -8.16 5.15
CA GLY A 75 21.09 -7.05 5.27
C GLY A 75 21.03 -6.05 4.10
N PRO A 76 21.98 -5.11 4.04
CA PRO A 76 22.02 -4.09 3.01
C PRO A 76 22.39 -4.66 1.62
N GLY A 77 21.95 -4.00 0.55
CA GLY A 77 22.41 -4.27 -0.82
C GLY A 77 21.66 -5.37 -1.60
N ARG A 78 20.77 -6.14 -0.97
CA ARG A 78 20.01 -7.23 -1.62
C ARG A 78 18.65 -6.79 -2.17
N ALA A 79 18.56 -5.62 -2.78
CA ALA A 79 17.31 -5.02 -3.23
C ALA A 79 16.50 -5.96 -4.16
N ALA A 80 17.15 -6.62 -5.13
CA ALA A 80 16.48 -7.55 -6.04
C ALA A 80 15.85 -8.75 -5.31
N LEU A 81 16.56 -9.35 -4.36
CA LEU A 81 16.05 -10.47 -3.58
C LEU A 81 14.91 -10.04 -2.66
N LYS A 82 15.05 -8.89 -1.99
CA LYS A 82 13.97 -8.29 -1.17
C LYS A 82 12.72 -8.04 -2.00
N THR A 83 12.87 -7.52 -3.21
CA THR A 83 11.77 -7.34 -4.15
C THR A 83 11.12 -8.66 -4.53
N VAL A 84 11.89 -9.69 -4.91
CA VAL A 84 11.32 -10.99 -5.28
C VAL A 84 10.52 -11.59 -4.13
N LEU A 85 11.05 -11.57 -2.90
CA LEU A 85 10.34 -12.05 -1.72
C LEU A 85 9.07 -11.24 -1.43
N ASP A 86 9.13 -9.92 -1.57
CA ASP A 86 7.96 -9.05 -1.44
C ASP A 86 6.86 -9.40 -2.46
N GLN A 87 7.23 -9.58 -3.73
CA GLN A 87 6.29 -9.88 -4.81
C GLN A 87 5.66 -11.27 -4.71
N LEU A 88 6.40 -12.26 -4.21
CA LEU A 88 5.95 -13.66 -4.17
C LEU A 88 5.29 -14.06 -2.85
N LEU A 89 5.70 -13.48 -1.73
CA LEU A 89 5.21 -13.88 -0.40
C LEU A 89 4.25 -12.85 0.16
N PHE A 90 4.66 -11.59 0.24
CA PHE A 90 3.88 -10.59 0.95
C PHE A 90 2.70 -10.10 0.14
N ARG A 91 2.91 -9.74 -1.13
CA ARG A 91 1.86 -9.17 -1.97
C ARG A 91 0.67 -10.10 -2.22
N PRO A 92 0.84 -11.39 -2.54
CA PRO A 92 -0.30 -12.27 -2.75
C PRO A 92 -1.12 -12.46 -1.48
N VAL A 93 -0.46 -12.53 -0.32
CA VAL A 93 -1.14 -12.63 0.99
C VAL A 93 -1.91 -11.37 1.32
N MET A 94 -1.31 -10.19 1.10
CA MET A 94 -1.99 -8.91 1.33
C MET A 94 -3.17 -8.72 0.36
N LEU A 95 -3.02 -9.04 -0.92
CA LEU A 95 -4.12 -8.99 -1.87
C LEU A 95 -5.25 -9.93 -1.46
N TRP A 96 -4.94 -11.15 -1.02
CA TRP A 96 -5.96 -12.09 -0.55
C TRP A 96 -6.70 -11.54 0.67
N TYR A 97 -5.96 -10.98 1.63
CA TYR A 97 -6.53 -10.29 2.79
C TYR A 97 -7.47 -9.16 2.38
N CYS A 98 -7.08 -8.31 1.41
CA CYS A 98 -7.92 -7.22 0.91
C CYS A 98 -9.20 -7.73 0.24
N PHE A 99 -9.12 -8.80 -0.55
CA PHE A 99 -10.28 -9.42 -1.20
C PHE A 99 -11.29 -9.95 -0.17
N VAL A 100 -10.80 -10.66 0.85
CA VAL A 100 -11.63 -11.23 1.92
C VAL A 100 -12.27 -10.11 2.74
N THR A 101 -11.48 -9.19 3.26
CA THR A 101 -11.97 -8.12 4.14
C THR A 101 -12.94 -7.19 3.42
N SER A 102 -12.61 -6.77 2.20
CA SER A 102 -13.50 -5.92 1.40
C SER A 102 -14.81 -6.64 1.07
N GLY A 103 -14.76 -7.93 0.71
CA GLY A 103 -15.96 -8.72 0.46
C GLY A 103 -16.89 -8.83 1.67
N LEU A 104 -16.32 -9.14 2.84
CA LEU A 104 -17.07 -9.28 4.09
C LEU A 104 -17.62 -7.92 4.57
N LEU A 105 -16.84 -6.84 4.48
CA LEU A 105 -17.25 -5.50 4.91
C LEU A 105 -18.32 -4.88 4.00
N SER A 106 -18.34 -5.25 2.73
CA SER A 106 -19.44 -4.93 1.80
C SER A 106 -20.71 -5.77 2.05
N GLY A 107 -20.72 -6.67 3.04
CA GLY A 107 -21.88 -7.49 3.39
C GLY A 107 -22.16 -8.66 2.45
N LYS A 108 -21.18 -9.06 1.61
CA LYS A 108 -21.33 -10.19 0.68
C LYS A 108 -21.30 -11.52 1.43
N ARG A 109 -22.01 -12.53 0.91
CA ARG A 109 -21.92 -13.90 1.44
C ARG A 109 -20.55 -14.50 1.16
N TRP A 110 -20.08 -15.39 2.04
CA TRP A 110 -18.78 -16.06 1.86
C TRP A 110 -18.64 -16.78 0.51
N THR A 111 -19.72 -17.35 -0.01
CA THR A 111 -19.75 -17.98 -1.34
C THR A 111 -19.42 -16.98 -2.46
N GLU A 112 -19.93 -15.76 -2.39
CA GLU A 112 -19.65 -14.69 -3.36
C GLU A 112 -18.21 -14.19 -3.24
N VAL A 113 -17.70 -14.08 -2.00
CA VAL A 113 -16.29 -13.70 -1.75
C VAL A 113 -15.35 -14.74 -2.35
N LYS A 114 -15.62 -16.04 -2.13
CA LYS A 114 -14.82 -17.14 -2.67
C LYS A 114 -14.82 -17.16 -4.21
N GLU A 115 -15.97 -16.95 -4.82
CA GLU A 115 -16.08 -16.90 -6.28
C GLU A 115 -15.34 -15.69 -6.87
N ASN A 116 -15.44 -14.53 -6.22
CA ASN A 116 -14.70 -13.33 -6.61
C ASN A 116 -13.18 -13.56 -6.55
N ILE A 117 -12.67 -14.19 -5.48
CA ILE A 117 -11.26 -14.56 -5.36
C ILE A 117 -10.87 -15.50 -6.51
N ARG A 118 -11.66 -16.56 -6.76
CA ARG A 118 -11.36 -17.54 -7.80
C ARG A 118 -11.28 -16.91 -9.19
N CYS A 119 -12.17 -15.98 -9.52
CA CYS A 119 -12.25 -15.37 -10.84
C CYS A 119 -11.26 -14.22 -11.07
N ASN A 120 -10.95 -13.45 -10.03
CA ASN A 120 -10.24 -12.17 -10.17
C ASN A 120 -8.86 -12.13 -9.50
N PHE A 121 -8.57 -12.99 -8.51
CA PHE A 121 -7.31 -12.93 -7.76
C PHE A 121 -6.08 -13.04 -8.67
N ALA A 122 -6.03 -14.06 -9.53
CA ALA A 122 -4.90 -14.25 -10.45
C ALA A 122 -4.73 -13.06 -11.41
N LYS A 123 -5.84 -12.50 -11.91
CA LYS A 123 -5.81 -11.33 -12.80
C LYS A 123 -5.22 -10.11 -12.09
N VAL A 124 -5.64 -9.86 -10.85
CA VAL A 124 -5.14 -8.74 -10.04
C VAL A 124 -3.66 -8.91 -9.68
N VAL A 125 -3.23 -10.11 -9.31
CA VAL A 125 -1.81 -10.40 -9.03
C VAL A 125 -0.95 -10.18 -10.27
N VAL A 126 -1.34 -10.73 -11.42
CA VAL A 126 -0.60 -10.57 -12.68
C VAL A 126 -0.57 -9.10 -13.12
N ASN A 127 -1.69 -8.37 -12.97
CA ASN A 127 -1.72 -6.95 -13.29
C ASN A 127 -0.78 -6.15 -12.38
N SER A 128 -0.75 -6.49 -11.08
CA SER A 128 0.13 -5.87 -10.10
C SER A 128 1.61 -6.08 -10.48
N TRP A 129 1.98 -7.29 -10.94
CA TRP A 129 3.34 -7.61 -11.33
C TRP A 129 3.86 -6.85 -12.55
N LYS A 130 3.02 -6.14 -13.31
CA LYS A 130 3.48 -5.32 -14.43
C LYS A 130 4.25 -4.07 -13.99
N VAL A 131 3.93 -3.54 -12.81
CA VAL A 131 4.45 -2.24 -12.34
C VAL A 131 5.18 -2.39 -11.01
N TRP A 132 4.63 -3.18 -10.10
CA TRP A 132 5.09 -3.24 -8.72
C TRP A 132 6.49 -3.84 -8.51
N PRO A 133 6.96 -4.85 -9.25
CA PRO A 133 8.33 -5.34 -9.10
C PRO A 133 9.37 -4.25 -9.39
N ALA A 134 9.18 -3.48 -10.45
CA ALA A 134 10.07 -2.37 -10.80
C ALA A 134 10.03 -1.27 -9.73
N ALA A 135 8.82 -0.88 -9.30
CA ALA A 135 8.62 0.10 -8.23
C ALA A 135 9.29 -0.33 -6.92
N MET A 136 9.10 -1.58 -6.50
CA MET A 136 9.70 -2.10 -5.27
C MET A 136 11.21 -2.23 -5.37
N TRP A 137 11.75 -2.59 -6.52
CA TRP A 137 13.20 -2.63 -6.70
C TRP A 137 13.81 -1.24 -6.54
N LEU A 138 13.21 -0.21 -7.15
CA LEU A 138 13.66 1.17 -7.00
C LEU A 138 13.58 1.63 -5.54
N THR A 139 12.46 1.36 -4.85
CA THR A 139 12.29 1.68 -3.43
C THR A 139 13.34 0.97 -2.57
N GLN A 140 13.54 -0.33 -2.74
CA GLN A 140 14.49 -1.11 -1.95
C GLN A 140 15.96 -0.74 -2.24
N LYS A 141 16.25 -0.21 -3.44
CA LYS A 141 17.60 0.17 -3.84
C LYS A 141 17.98 1.58 -3.41
N TYR A 142 17.07 2.54 -3.54
CA TYR A 142 17.39 3.97 -3.38
C TYR A 142 16.79 4.61 -2.13
N VAL A 143 15.74 4.02 -1.54
CA VAL A 143 15.05 4.60 -0.38
C VAL A 143 15.57 3.98 0.91
N PRO A 144 15.98 4.79 1.91
CA PRO A 144 16.41 4.27 3.21
C PRO A 144 15.28 3.48 3.89
N PRO A 145 15.59 2.39 4.63
CA PRO A 145 14.58 1.49 5.23
C PRO A 145 13.49 2.20 6.05
N LEU A 146 13.84 3.31 6.70
CA LEU A 146 12.90 4.11 7.48
C LEU A 146 11.74 4.65 6.63
N TYR A 147 11.99 5.04 5.38
CA TYR A 147 11.02 5.69 4.48
C TYR A 147 10.41 4.76 3.43
N GLN A 148 10.90 3.52 3.30
CA GLN A 148 10.42 2.58 2.27
C GLN A 148 8.91 2.35 2.32
N SER A 149 8.32 2.26 3.51
CA SER A 149 6.85 2.16 3.66
C SER A 149 6.15 3.38 3.09
N THR A 150 6.57 4.59 3.50
CA THR A 150 5.96 5.85 3.04
C THR A 150 6.12 6.05 1.53
N SER A 151 7.29 5.72 0.97
CA SER A 151 7.51 5.78 -0.48
C SER A 151 6.62 4.78 -1.22
N THR A 152 6.40 3.60 -0.65
CA THR A 152 5.48 2.60 -1.22
C THR A 152 4.04 3.10 -1.17
N ASP A 153 3.61 3.71 -0.06
CA ASP A 153 2.26 4.26 0.10
C ASP A 153 1.99 5.40 -0.91
N LEU A 154 2.99 6.24 -1.19
CA LEU A 154 2.90 7.27 -2.23
C LEU A 154 2.73 6.66 -3.63
N LEU A 155 3.47 5.60 -3.94
CA LEU A 155 3.31 4.89 -5.21
C LEU A 155 1.93 4.23 -5.32
N SER A 156 1.41 3.69 -4.21
CA SER A 156 0.06 3.14 -4.15
C SER A 156 -0.99 4.19 -4.48
N PHE A 157 -0.86 5.41 -3.95
CA PHE A 157 -1.77 6.51 -4.26
C PHE A 157 -1.85 6.76 -5.78
N PHE A 158 -0.71 6.85 -6.48
CA PHE A 158 -0.72 7.06 -7.93
C PHE A 158 -1.29 5.86 -8.69
N TRP A 159 -1.02 4.64 -8.22
CA TRP A 159 -1.56 3.41 -8.79
C TRP A 159 -3.09 3.38 -8.71
N ASP A 160 -3.66 3.67 -7.54
CA ASP A 160 -5.10 3.65 -7.32
C ASP A 160 -5.83 4.69 -8.19
N VAL A 161 -5.22 5.87 -8.38
CA VAL A 161 -5.73 6.90 -9.30
C VAL A 161 -5.71 6.39 -10.75
N TYR A 162 -4.61 5.76 -11.18
CA TYR A 162 -4.50 5.17 -12.51
C TYR A 162 -5.54 4.07 -12.76
N GLU A 163 -5.70 3.14 -11.82
CA GLU A 163 -6.71 2.07 -11.93
C GLU A 163 -8.13 2.65 -11.98
N SER A 164 -8.41 3.68 -11.19
CA SER A 164 -9.71 4.34 -11.19
C SER A 164 -10.02 5.02 -12.53
N LEU A 165 -9.03 5.65 -13.16
CA LEU A 165 -9.18 6.21 -14.51
C LEU A 165 -9.40 5.14 -15.56
N ALA A 166 -8.65 4.03 -15.50
CA ALA A 166 -8.77 2.92 -16.43
C ALA A 166 -10.12 2.20 -16.35
N VAL A 167 -10.79 2.24 -15.19
CA VAL A 167 -12.13 1.66 -14.99
C VAL A 167 -13.25 2.63 -15.40
N ALA A 168 -13.01 3.94 -15.40
CA ALA A 168 -14.01 4.95 -15.67
C ALA A 168 -14.15 5.33 -17.16
N GLY A 169 -13.16 4.99 -18.00
CA GLY A 169 -13.18 5.19 -19.46
C GLY A 169 -13.72 3.98 -20.22
#